data_AF-X0Z9V6-F1
#
_entry.id   AF-X0Z9V6-F1
#
_cell.length_a   1.000
_cell.length_b   1.000
_cell.length_c   1.000
_cell.angle_alpha   90.00
_cell.angle_beta   90.00
_cell.angle_gamma   90.00
#
_symmetry.space_group_name_H-M   'P 1'
#
loop_
_entity.id
_entity.type
_entity.pdbx_description
1 polymer ?
#
loop_
_entity_poly.entity_id
_entity_poly.type
_entity_poly.pdbx_seq_one_letter_code
_entity_poly.pdbx_strand_id
1 'polypeptide(L)'
;TAQVVSGGKTTTSGTLVQDEIWSGNIRVTGDVVIPERITLVIQPGTIITFTPNSSDNDVKIPVLEKLGINKCNLLVKGNLRIEGEKDNKVIIGELVYDVNRQTTITWGGIIFEGVNAVSIVRHAKIRYADVAIVCLGSSSPKIVNNTIGENDVGVMTFGFSSPRINENKIHHNALWAISCYDYSFPMISKNIITASLVGIGSQDFSFPTISYNTLRGNKVGILFQDSSG
;
A
#
# COMPACT_ATOMS: atom_id res chain seq x y z
N THR A 1 -13.45 -3.75 -24.23
CA THR A 1 -14.10 -4.08 -22.95
C THR A 1 -13.92 -5.56 -22.71
N ALA A 2 -12.89 -5.94 -21.95
CA ALA A 2 -12.70 -7.33 -21.55
C ALA A 2 -13.82 -7.68 -20.55
N GLN A 3 -14.55 -8.76 -20.83
CA GLN A 3 -15.55 -9.29 -19.92
C GLN A 3 -14.84 -9.80 -18.67
N VAL A 4 -15.19 -9.21 -17.53
CA VAL A 4 -14.69 -9.66 -16.25
C VAL A 4 -15.51 -10.87 -15.83
N VAL A 5 -14.89 -12.05 -15.85
CA VAL A 5 -15.57 -13.31 -15.54
C VAL A 5 -15.61 -13.50 -14.02
N SER A 6 -16.79 -13.33 -13.41
CA SER A 6 -17.04 -13.79 -12.04
C SER A 6 -17.34 -15.29 -12.05
N GLY A 7 -16.40 -16.13 -11.61
CA GLY A 7 -16.64 -17.58 -11.53
C GLY A 7 -15.40 -18.46 -11.33
N GLY A 8 -14.19 -17.91 -11.51
CA GLY A 8 -12.95 -18.61 -11.15
C GLY A 8 -12.72 -18.66 -9.64
N LYS A 9 -12.01 -19.69 -9.16
CA LYS A 9 -11.48 -19.69 -7.79
C LYS A 9 -10.56 -18.48 -7.63
N THR A 10 -10.78 -17.68 -6.60
CA THR A 10 -9.97 -16.50 -6.32
C THR A 10 -8.49 -16.86 -6.22
N THR A 11 -7.64 -16.15 -6.98
CA THR A 11 -6.19 -16.31 -6.93
C THR A 11 -5.70 -15.79 -5.57
N THR A 12 -5.19 -16.68 -4.73
CA THR A 12 -4.74 -16.35 -3.36
C THR A 12 -3.23 -16.49 -3.18
N SER A 13 -2.54 -16.97 -4.21
CA SER A 13 -1.08 -17.08 -4.33
C SER A 13 -0.76 -17.30 -5.82
N GLY A 14 0.41 -16.85 -6.27
CA GLY A 14 0.87 -16.92 -7.64
C GLY A 14 0.44 -15.75 -8.52
N THR A 15 0.55 -15.93 -9.83
CA THR A 15 0.29 -14.87 -10.82
C THR A 15 -1.12 -14.99 -11.39
N LEU A 16 -1.86 -13.87 -11.44
CA LEU A 16 -3.11 -13.80 -12.18
C LEU A 16 -2.87 -14.07 -13.67
N VAL A 17 -3.77 -14.83 -14.30
CA VAL A 17 -3.71 -15.15 -15.73
C VAL A 17 -4.72 -14.38 -16.57
N GLN A 18 -5.68 -13.71 -15.91
CA GLN A 18 -6.68 -12.84 -16.52
C GLN A 18 -7.15 -11.79 -15.51
N ASP A 19 -7.94 -10.82 -15.97
CA ASP A 19 -8.63 -9.88 -15.08
C ASP A 19 -9.48 -10.62 -14.05
N GLU A 20 -9.46 -10.16 -12.80
CA GLU A 20 -10.14 -10.83 -11.69
C GLU A 20 -10.88 -9.84 -10.79
N ILE A 21 -12.00 -10.29 -10.21
CA ILE A 21 -12.77 -9.55 -9.20
C ILE A 21 -12.71 -10.32 -7.89
N TRP A 22 -12.31 -9.64 -6.82
CA TRP A 22 -12.37 -10.15 -5.46
C TRP A 22 -13.54 -9.52 -4.71
N SER A 23 -14.28 -10.37 -3.99
CA SER A 23 -15.38 -9.97 -3.12
C SER A 23 -15.54 -10.92 -1.94
N GLY A 24 -16.14 -10.43 -0.86
CA GLY A 24 -16.33 -11.22 0.37
C GLY A 24 -15.05 -11.34 1.21
N ASN A 25 -14.80 -12.51 1.77
CA ASN A 25 -13.64 -12.77 2.61
C ASN A 25 -12.57 -13.52 1.81
N ILE A 26 -11.43 -12.87 1.55
CA ILE A 26 -10.30 -13.45 0.84
C ILE A 26 -9.16 -13.68 1.82
N ARG A 27 -8.61 -14.89 1.82
CA ARG A 27 -7.37 -15.20 2.54
C ARG A 27 -6.26 -15.45 1.55
N VAL A 28 -5.36 -14.48 1.44
CA VAL A 28 -4.15 -14.58 0.62
C VAL A 28 -3.17 -15.52 1.32
N THR A 29 -2.69 -16.52 0.60
CA THR A 29 -1.88 -17.63 1.13
C THR A 29 -0.42 -17.58 0.66
N GLY A 30 -0.06 -16.62 -0.17
CA GLY A 30 1.27 -16.36 -0.67
C GLY A 30 1.28 -15.05 -1.46
N ASP A 31 2.35 -14.75 -2.20
CA ASP A 31 2.36 -13.54 -3.02
C ASP A 31 1.36 -13.64 -4.16
N VAL A 32 0.62 -12.57 -4.40
CA VAL A 32 -0.26 -12.46 -5.57
C VAL A 32 0.33 -11.44 -6.52
N VAL A 33 0.64 -11.88 -7.73
CA VAL A 33 1.19 -11.04 -8.78
C VAL A 33 0.09 -10.67 -9.76
N ILE A 34 -0.14 -9.37 -9.94
CA ILE A 34 -0.99 -8.81 -10.99
C ILE A 34 -0.05 -8.38 -12.12
N PRO A 35 0.13 -9.18 -13.19
CA PRO A 35 1.09 -8.87 -14.24
C PRO A 35 0.59 -7.71 -15.13
N GLU A 36 1.48 -7.19 -15.98
CA GLU A 36 1.13 -6.15 -16.96
C GLU A 36 -0.11 -6.54 -17.78
N ARG A 37 -0.92 -5.54 -18.14
CA ARG A 37 -2.17 -5.68 -18.90
C ARG A 37 -3.31 -6.42 -18.17
N ILE A 38 -3.09 -6.90 -16.95
CA ILE A 38 -4.13 -7.48 -16.10
C ILE A 38 -4.60 -6.47 -15.05
N THR A 39 -5.89 -6.48 -14.75
CA THR A 39 -6.52 -5.70 -13.70
C THR A 39 -7.15 -6.60 -12.65
N LEU A 40 -6.76 -6.38 -11.39
CA LEU A 40 -7.47 -6.90 -10.22
C LEU A 40 -8.40 -5.82 -9.66
N VAL A 41 -9.68 -6.14 -9.50
CA VAL A 41 -10.68 -5.28 -8.87
C VAL A 41 -11.10 -5.88 -7.53
N ILE A 42 -11.02 -5.10 -6.45
CA ILE A 42 -11.50 -5.49 -5.12
C ILE A 42 -12.76 -4.68 -4.81
N GLN A 43 -13.89 -5.39 -4.64
CA GLN A 43 -15.21 -4.79 -4.45
C GLN A 43 -15.40 -4.19 -3.04
N PRO A 44 -16.33 -3.24 -2.87
CA PRO A 44 -16.74 -2.73 -1.56
C PRO A 44 -17.03 -3.84 -0.55
N GLY A 45 -16.66 -3.63 0.71
CA GLY A 45 -16.91 -4.58 1.80
C GLY A 45 -16.03 -5.82 1.81
N THR A 46 -15.11 -5.97 0.85
CA THR A 46 -14.17 -7.10 0.84
C THR A 46 -13.22 -7.02 2.03
N ILE A 47 -12.98 -8.16 2.66
CA ILE A 47 -11.98 -8.34 3.73
C ILE A 47 -10.86 -9.22 3.20
N ILE A 48 -9.63 -8.73 3.27
CA ILE A 48 -8.43 -9.44 2.83
C ILE A 48 -7.53 -9.68 4.03
N THR A 49 -7.28 -10.96 4.33
CA THR A 49 -6.34 -11.42 5.37
C THR A 49 -5.21 -12.20 4.74
N PHE A 50 -4.11 -12.41 5.48
CA PHE A 50 -2.89 -13.01 4.94
C PHE A 50 -2.41 -14.17 5.80
N THR A 51 -1.91 -15.22 5.16
CA THR A 51 -1.17 -16.27 5.86
C THR A 51 0.18 -15.73 6.31
N PRO A 52 0.44 -15.65 7.63
CA PRO A 52 1.68 -15.09 8.12
C PRO A 52 2.85 -15.98 7.66
N ASN A 53 3.98 -15.35 7.36
CA ASN A 53 5.22 -16.02 7.00
C ASN A 53 5.11 -16.96 5.77
N SER A 54 4.24 -16.64 4.82
CA SER A 54 4.05 -17.38 3.57
C SER A 54 4.40 -16.48 2.38
N SER A 55 5.60 -16.65 1.81
CA SER A 55 6.06 -15.97 0.59
C SER A 55 6.35 -17.01 -0.48
N ASP A 56 5.92 -16.73 -1.70
CA ASP A 56 6.25 -17.52 -2.89
C ASP A 56 7.25 -16.77 -3.80
N ASN A 57 7.40 -15.46 -3.60
CA ASN A 57 8.31 -14.55 -4.29
C ASN A 57 8.64 -13.35 -3.40
N ASP A 58 9.85 -13.32 -2.85
CA ASP A 58 10.31 -12.13 -2.12
C ASP A 58 10.64 -10.99 -3.09
N VAL A 59 9.91 -9.89 -2.96
CA VAL A 59 10.22 -8.64 -3.69
C VAL A 59 11.43 -7.99 -3.03
N LYS A 60 12.54 -7.86 -3.77
CA LYS A 60 13.71 -7.14 -3.30
C LYS A 60 13.47 -5.63 -3.37
N ILE A 61 13.24 -5.00 -2.23
CA ILE A 61 13.19 -3.54 -2.11
C ILE A 61 14.60 -3.05 -1.69
N PRO A 62 15.33 -2.30 -2.54
CA PRO A 62 16.75 -1.98 -2.32
C PRO A 62 17.08 -1.28 -0.99
N VAL A 63 16.19 -0.44 -0.48
CA VAL A 63 16.41 0.32 0.77
C VAL A 63 15.97 -0.44 2.01
N LEU A 64 15.13 -1.46 1.84
CA LEU A 64 14.52 -2.19 2.94
C LEU A 64 14.62 -3.68 2.63
N GLU A 65 15.87 -4.16 2.56
CA GLU A 65 16.21 -5.54 2.20
C GLU A 65 15.46 -6.59 3.03
N LYS A 66 15.00 -6.23 4.24
CA LYS A 66 14.28 -7.10 5.17
C LYS A 66 12.75 -7.02 5.12
N LEU A 67 12.18 -6.01 4.47
CA LEU A 67 10.72 -5.86 4.43
C LEU A 67 10.11 -6.74 3.36
N GLY A 68 8.99 -7.38 3.69
CA GLY A 68 8.32 -8.33 2.80
C GLY A 68 8.97 -9.70 2.71
N ILE A 69 10.15 -9.92 3.33
CA ILE A 69 10.78 -11.26 3.38
C ILE A 69 9.83 -12.23 4.09
N ASN A 70 9.61 -13.39 3.46
CA ASN A 70 8.73 -14.44 3.95
C ASN A 70 7.27 -13.99 4.13
N LYS A 71 6.83 -12.81 3.69
CA LYS A 71 5.46 -12.34 3.89
C LYS A 71 4.71 -12.28 2.56
N CYS A 72 3.39 -12.53 2.61
CA CYS A 72 2.55 -12.32 1.43
C CYS A 72 2.53 -10.84 1.01
N ASN A 73 2.63 -10.61 -0.29
CA ASN A 73 2.50 -9.29 -0.91
C ASN A 73 1.44 -9.32 -2.02
N LEU A 74 0.86 -8.15 -2.31
CA LEU A 74 0.17 -7.91 -3.57
C LEU A 74 1.14 -7.16 -4.49
N LEU A 75 1.77 -7.84 -5.44
CA LEU A 75 2.70 -7.26 -6.40
C LEU A 75 1.97 -6.83 -7.67
N VAL A 76 1.87 -5.52 -7.89
CA VAL A 76 1.08 -4.90 -8.96
C VAL A 76 1.99 -4.38 -10.06
N LYS A 77 2.13 -5.16 -11.14
CA LYS A 77 2.78 -4.76 -12.41
C LYS A 77 1.77 -4.25 -13.44
N GLY A 78 0.54 -4.77 -13.38
CA GLY A 78 -0.61 -4.31 -14.15
C GLY A 78 -1.37 -3.21 -13.40
N ASN A 79 -2.64 -3.46 -13.09
CA ASN A 79 -3.47 -2.51 -12.37
C ASN A 79 -4.23 -3.12 -11.20
N LEU A 80 -4.35 -2.35 -10.13
CA LEU A 80 -5.13 -2.71 -8.95
C LEU A 80 -6.17 -1.63 -8.67
N ARG A 81 -7.43 -2.03 -8.57
CA ARG A 81 -8.55 -1.15 -8.25
C ARG A 81 -9.23 -1.62 -6.97
N ILE A 82 -8.88 -0.99 -5.85
CA ILE A 82 -9.57 -1.19 -4.58
C ILE A 82 -10.68 -0.16 -4.49
N GLU A 83 -11.90 -0.63 -4.67
CA GLU A 83 -13.07 0.23 -4.84
C GLU A 83 -13.96 0.24 -3.60
N GLY A 84 -13.37 0.50 -2.42
CA GLY A 84 -14.18 0.70 -1.23
C GLY A 84 -15.13 1.89 -1.36
N GLU A 85 -16.11 1.93 -0.47
CA GLU A 85 -17.02 3.06 -0.31
C GLU A 85 -16.94 3.60 1.12
N LYS A 86 -17.39 4.85 1.33
CA LYS A 86 -17.35 5.51 2.65
C LYS A 86 -17.95 4.64 3.76
N ASP A 87 -19.11 4.04 3.46
CA ASP A 87 -19.89 3.23 4.40
C ASP A 87 -19.69 1.71 4.18
N ASN A 88 -18.95 1.32 3.15
CA ASN A 88 -18.66 -0.08 2.83
C ASN A 88 -17.19 -0.24 2.40
N LYS A 89 -16.30 0.00 3.36
CA LYS A 89 -14.85 0.03 3.14
C LYS A 89 -14.29 -1.35 2.83
N VAL A 90 -13.23 -1.41 2.02
CA VAL A 90 -12.39 -2.60 1.92
C VAL A 90 -11.47 -2.65 3.13
N ILE A 91 -11.31 -3.82 3.75
CA ILE A 91 -10.39 -4.02 4.88
C ILE A 91 -9.25 -4.92 4.43
N ILE A 92 -8.00 -4.48 4.64
CA ILE A 92 -6.80 -5.21 4.25
C ILE A 92 -5.88 -5.32 5.45
N GLY A 93 -5.46 -6.55 5.73
CA GLY A 93 -4.75 -6.91 6.96
C GLY A 93 -5.70 -7.46 8.02
N GLU A 94 -5.14 -7.93 9.13
CA GLU A 94 -5.87 -8.73 10.11
C GLU A 94 -7.02 -7.98 10.82
N LEU A 95 -8.08 -8.74 11.14
CA LEU A 95 -9.16 -8.52 12.12
C LEU A 95 -8.81 -7.67 13.33
N VAL A 96 -7.90 -8.23 14.11
CA VAL A 96 -7.79 -8.00 15.54
C VAL A 96 -6.31 -8.04 15.89
N TYR A 97 -5.90 -7.17 16.80
CA TYR A 97 -4.58 -7.23 17.42
C TYR A 97 -4.47 -8.54 18.22
N ASP A 98 -3.57 -9.43 17.79
CA ASP A 98 -3.31 -10.68 18.51
C ASP A 98 -2.32 -10.41 19.65
N VAL A 99 -2.88 -10.20 20.86
CA VAL A 99 -2.11 -9.97 22.10
C VAL A 99 -1.12 -11.08 22.43
N ASN A 100 -1.34 -12.31 21.94
CA ASN A 100 -0.51 -13.47 22.25
C ASN A 100 0.66 -13.60 21.28
N ARG A 101 0.48 -13.20 20.02
CA ARG A 101 1.55 -13.23 19.01
C ARG A 101 2.61 -12.15 19.22
N GLN A 102 2.28 -11.07 19.95
CA GLN A 102 3.14 -9.90 20.15
C GLN A 102 3.66 -9.23 18.87
N THR A 103 3.22 -9.67 17.69
CA THR A 103 3.50 -9.04 16.41
C THR A 103 2.18 -8.72 15.73
N THR A 104 2.00 -7.43 15.45
CA THR A 104 0.90 -6.93 14.64
C THR A 104 1.13 -7.16 13.17
N ILE A 105 2.37 -7.35 12.73
CA ILE A 105 2.68 -7.33 11.31
C ILE A 105 2.57 -8.73 10.74
N THR A 106 1.64 -8.90 9.80
CA THR A 106 1.25 -10.21 9.28
C THR A 106 1.49 -10.37 7.78
N TRP A 107 1.81 -9.27 7.09
CA TRP A 107 2.00 -9.25 5.64
C TRP A 107 2.95 -8.12 5.21
N GLY A 108 3.44 -8.18 3.97
CA GLY A 108 4.47 -7.26 3.49
C GLY A 108 3.86 -5.93 3.06
N GLY A 109 3.04 -5.95 2.01
CA GLY A 109 2.39 -4.74 1.53
C GLY A 109 1.72 -4.87 0.18
N ILE A 110 1.13 -3.76 -0.28
CA ILE A 110 0.73 -3.58 -1.69
C ILE A 110 1.90 -2.90 -2.39
N ILE A 111 2.54 -3.60 -3.33
CA ILE A 111 3.74 -3.12 -4.01
C ILE A 111 3.38 -2.80 -5.46
N PHE A 112 3.33 -1.53 -5.80
CA PHE A 112 3.17 -1.05 -7.17
C PHE A 112 4.53 -0.96 -7.87
N GLU A 113 4.67 -1.67 -8.98
CA GLU A 113 5.83 -1.68 -9.86
C GLU A 113 5.37 -1.40 -11.31
N GLY A 114 6.10 -0.59 -12.07
CA GLY A 114 5.73 -0.26 -13.45
C GLY A 114 4.63 0.80 -13.58
N VAL A 115 4.04 0.93 -14.78
CA VAL A 115 3.10 2.01 -15.12
C VAL A 115 1.67 1.59 -14.84
N ASN A 116 1.17 1.96 -13.67
CA ASN A 116 -0.13 1.55 -13.11
C ASN A 116 -1.10 2.74 -13.00
N ALA A 117 -1.13 3.60 -14.03
CA ALA A 117 -1.82 4.90 -14.03
C ALA A 117 -3.36 4.83 -13.83
N VAL A 118 -3.98 3.67 -14.06
CA VAL A 118 -5.43 3.46 -13.81
C VAL A 118 -5.70 2.81 -12.45
N SER A 119 -4.66 2.49 -11.69
CA SER A 119 -4.78 1.94 -10.35
C SER A 119 -5.32 2.97 -9.37
N ILE A 120 -6.17 2.49 -8.48
CA ILE A 120 -6.79 3.30 -7.44
C ILE A 120 -6.93 2.47 -6.18
N VAL A 121 -6.58 3.06 -5.05
CA VAL A 121 -6.88 2.56 -3.71
C VAL A 121 -7.76 3.59 -3.06
N ARG A 122 -9.06 3.28 -2.92
CA ARG A 122 -10.03 4.18 -2.30
C ARG A 122 -10.86 3.55 -1.20
N HIS A 123 -11.14 4.36 -0.17
CA HIS A 123 -11.96 3.97 0.99
C HIS A 123 -11.57 2.59 1.56
N ALA A 124 -10.28 2.32 1.64
CA ALA A 124 -9.73 1.12 2.27
C ALA A 124 -9.28 1.43 3.72
N LYS A 125 -9.31 0.40 4.57
CA LYS A 125 -8.60 0.36 5.84
C LYS A 125 -7.42 -0.62 5.70
N ILE A 126 -6.20 -0.10 5.73
CA ILE A 126 -4.97 -0.87 5.52
C ILE A 126 -4.14 -0.83 6.79
N ARG A 127 -3.86 -2.00 7.36
CA ARG A 127 -3.20 -2.14 8.66
C ARG A 127 -2.31 -3.37 8.72
N TYR A 128 -1.43 -3.39 9.71
CA TYR A 128 -0.66 -4.58 10.08
C TYR A 128 0.29 -5.08 8.99
N ALA A 129 0.77 -4.15 8.15
CA ALA A 129 1.78 -4.40 7.12
C ALA A 129 3.17 -3.94 7.56
N ASP A 130 4.21 -4.48 6.92
CA ASP A 130 5.56 -3.87 6.93
C ASP A 130 5.48 -2.47 6.29
N VAL A 131 5.00 -2.41 5.06
CA VAL A 131 4.70 -1.15 4.38
C VAL A 131 3.34 -1.28 3.74
N ALA A 132 2.35 -0.50 4.19
CA ALA A 132 0.99 -0.66 3.68
C ALA A 132 0.90 -0.47 2.16
N ILE A 133 1.57 0.54 1.61
CA ILE A 133 1.68 0.76 0.16
C ILE A 133 3.10 1.19 -0.22
N VAL A 134 3.69 0.48 -1.19
CA VAL A 134 4.97 0.82 -1.82
C VAL A 134 4.72 1.22 -3.28
N CYS A 135 5.33 2.31 -3.73
CA CYS A 135 5.32 2.75 -5.12
C CYS A 135 6.78 2.80 -5.62
N LEU A 136 7.12 1.93 -6.58
CA LEU A 136 8.46 1.82 -7.17
C LEU A 136 8.44 2.23 -8.65
N GLY A 137 9.60 2.62 -9.18
CA GLY A 137 9.74 2.91 -10.60
C GLY A 137 8.76 3.99 -11.06
N SER A 138 8.25 3.88 -12.29
CA SER A 138 7.27 4.84 -12.83
C SER A 138 5.82 4.65 -12.32
N SER A 139 5.62 4.05 -11.15
CA SER A 139 4.29 3.85 -10.58
C SER A 139 3.60 5.16 -10.20
N SER A 140 2.30 5.22 -10.45
CA SER A 140 1.49 6.43 -10.27
C SER A 140 0.04 6.14 -9.82
N PRO A 141 -0.18 5.24 -8.83
CA PRO A 141 -1.53 4.95 -8.35
C PRO A 141 -2.17 6.18 -7.66
N LYS A 142 -3.50 6.20 -7.64
CA LYS A 142 -4.27 7.15 -6.82
C LYS A 142 -4.59 6.49 -5.48
N ILE A 143 -4.09 7.07 -4.38
CA ILE A 143 -4.29 6.59 -3.01
C ILE A 143 -5.16 7.63 -2.30
N VAL A 144 -6.47 7.38 -2.23
CA VAL A 144 -7.45 8.42 -1.87
C VAL A 144 -8.46 7.99 -0.80
N ASN A 145 -8.78 8.86 0.15
CA ASN A 145 -9.85 8.61 1.14
C ASN A 145 -9.69 7.31 1.95
N ASN A 146 -8.44 6.87 2.19
CA ASN A 146 -8.14 5.66 2.96
C ASN A 146 -7.89 5.96 4.44
N THR A 147 -7.94 4.91 5.26
CA THR A 147 -7.38 4.87 6.61
C THR A 147 -6.18 3.94 6.59
N ILE A 148 -4.97 4.47 6.75
CA ILE A 148 -3.71 3.70 6.67
C ILE A 148 -3.01 3.83 8.02
N GLY A 149 -2.94 2.75 8.80
CA GLY A 149 -2.35 2.84 10.12
C GLY A 149 -2.07 1.51 10.79
N GLU A 150 -1.30 1.56 11.88
CA GLU A 150 -0.83 0.36 12.59
C GLU A 150 0.06 -0.53 11.68
N ASN A 151 0.86 0.11 10.84
CA ASN A 151 1.90 -0.51 10.01
C ASN A 151 3.29 -0.05 10.50
N ASP A 152 4.37 -0.64 10.02
CA ASP A 152 5.69 -0.03 10.24
C ASP A 152 5.82 1.27 9.44
N VAL A 153 5.48 1.22 8.15
CA VAL A 153 5.40 2.39 7.26
C VAL A 153 4.04 2.48 6.57
N GLY A 154 3.49 3.70 6.47
CA GLY A 154 2.21 3.94 5.80
C GLY A 154 2.30 3.86 4.27
N VAL A 155 2.93 4.86 3.65
CA VAL A 155 3.15 4.90 2.20
C VAL A 155 4.63 5.20 1.92
N MET A 156 5.23 4.40 1.05
CA MET A 156 6.61 4.57 0.62
C MET A 156 6.70 4.77 -0.88
N THR A 157 7.47 5.77 -1.33
CA THR A 157 7.67 6.09 -2.74
C THR A 157 9.14 6.04 -3.10
N PHE A 158 9.45 5.47 -4.26
CA PHE A 158 10.81 5.22 -4.75
C PHE A 158 10.90 5.40 -6.28
N GLY A 159 12.08 5.75 -6.78
CA GLY A 159 12.52 5.58 -8.17
C GLY A 159 11.61 6.20 -9.23
N PHE A 160 11.48 7.52 -9.31
CA PHE A 160 10.60 8.23 -10.26
C PHE A 160 9.09 8.00 -10.09
N SER A 161 8.66 7.35 -9.00
CA SER A 161 7.25 7.15 -8.74
C SER A 161 6.55 8.48 -8.43
N SER A 162 5.31 8.61 -8.89
CA SER A 162 4.52 9.83 -8.78
C SER A 162 3.06 9.55 -8.36
N PRO A 163 2.84 8.80 -7.25
CA PRO A 163 1.49 8.53 -6.78
C PRO A 163 0.81 9.83 -6.31
N ARG A 164 -0.52 9.84 -6.39
CA ARG A 164 -1.35 10.89 -5.78
C ARG A 164 -1.88 10.38 -4.44
N ILE A 165 -1.40 10.97 -3.36
CA ILE A 165 -1.74 10.60 -1.98
C ILE A 165 -2.61 11.71 -1.42
N ASN A 166 -3.93 11.57 -1.52
CA ASN A 166 -4.85 12.64 -1.12
C ASN A 166 -5.99 12.22 -0.19
N GLU A 167 -6.35 13.09 0.75
CA GLU A 167 -7.53 12.91 1.62
C GLU A 167 -7.48 11.62 2.47
N ASN A 168 -6.29 11.11 2.77
CA ASN A 168 -6.13 9.93 3.62
C ASN A 168 -6.01 10.32 5.10
N LYS A 169 -6.46 9.43 5.98
CA LYS A 169 -6.11 9.45 7.40
C LYS A 169 -4.98 8.44 7.62
N ILE A 170 -3.76 8.94 7.84
CA ILE A 170 -2.56 8.12 8.02
C ILE A 170 -2.13 8.22 9.47
N HIS A 171 -2.14 7.13 10.23
CA HIS A 171 -1.95 7.21 11.67
C HIS A 171 -1.25 6.02 12.31
N HIS A 172 -0.56 6.24 13.43
CA HIS A 172 0.01 5.16 14.24
C HIS A 172 0.86 4.18 13.40
N ASN A 173 1.58 4.69 12.40
CA ASN A 173 2.62 3.91 11.74
C ASN A 173 3.91 4.07 12.54
N ALA A 174 4.59 2.98 12.86
CA ALA A 174 5.68 2.96 13.84
C ALA A 174 6.85 3.87 13.46
N LEU A 175 7.16 3.95 12.16
CA LEU A 175 8.25 4.73 11.60
C LEU A 175 7.70 5.93 10.83
N TRP A 176 7.61 5.85 9.51
CA TRP A 176 7.14 6.93 8.65
C TRP A 176 5.67 6.76 8.27
N ALA A 177 4.90 7.85 8.32
CA ALA A 177 3.56 7.87 7.74
C ALA A 177 3.63 7.94 6.21
N ILE A 178 4.41 8.86 5.66
CA ILE A 178 4.76 8.89 4.24
C ILE A 178 6.27 9.09 4.12
N SER A 179 6.95 8.28 3.32
CA SER A 179 8.38 8.40 3.06
C SER A 179 8.70 8.38 1.57
N CYS A 180 9.46 9.39 1.12
CA CYS A 180 9.85 9.59 -0.25
C CYS A 180 11.36 9.41 -0.40
N TYR A 181 11.77 8.51 -1.29
CA TYR A 181 13.17 8.13 -1.50
C TYR A 181 13.49 8.05 -2.99
N ASP A 182 14.78 8.17 -3.31
CA ASP A 182 15.40 7.92 -4.61
C ASP A 182 14.63 8.50 -5.80
N TYR A 183 14.73 9.81 -6.00
CA TYR A 183 14.08 10.50 -7.12
C TYR A 183 12.56 10.27 -7.21
N SER A 184 11.83 10.24 -6.09
CA SER A 184 10.36 10.14 -6.12
C SER A 184 9.66 11.50 -6.09
N PHE A 185 8.50 11.59 -6.74
CA PHE A 185 7.76 12.84 -6.98
C PHE A 185 6.26 12.72 -6.62
N PRO A 186 5.88 12.24 -5.42
CA PRO A 186 4.47 12.11 -5.08
C PRO A 186 3.79 13.45 -4.85
N MET A 187 2.49 13.50 -5.15
CA MET A 187 1.62 14.61 -4.75
C MET A 187 0.93 14.25 -3.44
N ILE A 188 1.28 14.94 -2.35
CA ILE A 188 0.79 14.66 -1.00
C ILE A 188 -0.10 15.81 -0.56
N SER A 189 -1.43 15.60 -0.57
CA SER A 189 -2.35 16.69 -0.25
C SER A 189 -3.56 16.33 0.59
N LYS A 190 -4.01 17.26 1.44
CA LYS A 190 -5.25 17.10 2.25
C LYS A 190 -5.27 15.86 3.14
N ASN A 191 -4.12 15.30 3.49
CA ASN A 191 -4.05 14.15 4.40
C ASN A 191 -4.08 14.62 5.86
N ILE A 192 -4.61 13.78 6.74
CA ILE A 192 -4.50 13.92 8.19
C ILE A 192 -3.49 12.88 8.67
N ILE A 193 -2.33 13.34 9.14
CA ILE A 193 -1.18 12.49 9.48
C ILE A 193 -0.87 12.63 10.96
N THR A 194 -0.98 11.53 11.72
CA THR A 194 -0.86 11.59 13.18
C THR A 194 -0.13 10.41 13.82
N ALA A 195 0.56 10.64 14.94
CA ALA A 195 1.12 9.59 15.79
C ALA A 195 2.12 8.64 15.09
N SER A 196 2.94 9.16 14.18
CA SER A 196 4.10 8.45 13.61
C SER A 196 5.42 9.06 14.10
N LEU A 197 6.52 8.31 13.99
CA LEU A 197 7.84 8.86 14.28
C LEU A 197 8.14 10.04 13.35
N VAL A 198 7.87 9.87 12.06
CA VAL A 198 7.95 10.95 11.06
C VAL A 198 6.64 11.01 10.29
N GLY A 199 6.06 12.20 10.18
CA GLY A 199 4.84 12.43 9.40
C GLY A 199 5.08 12.30 7.90
N ILE A 200 5.90 13.17 7.33
CA ILE A 200 6.33 13.12 5.93
C ILE A 200 7.86 13.22 5.88
N GLY A 201 8.54 12.25 5.29
CA GLY A 201 9.98 12.27 5.04
C GLY A 201 10.29 12.32 3.55
N SER A 202 11.31 13.09 3.16
CA SER A 202 11.87 13.07 1.80
C SER A 202 13.39 12.96 1.87
N GLN A 203 13.98 12.10 1.04
CA GLN A 203 15.41 11.82 0.98
C GLN A 203 15.83 11.50 -0.47
N ASP A 204 17.15 11.49 -0.71
CA ASP A 204 17.79 11.04 -1.96
C ASP A 204 17.17 11.65 -3.22
N PHE A 205 17.26 12.99 -3.34
CA PHE A 205 16.75 13.74 -4.49
C PHE A 205 15.24 13.53 -4.79
N SER A 206 14.45 13.20 -3.76
CA SER A 206 12.99 13.19 -3.87
C SER A 206 12.40 14.58 -3.68
N PHE A 207 11.39 14.91 -4.48
CA PHE A 207 10.75 16.22 -4.52
C PHE A 207 9.21 16.10 -4.43
N PRO A 208 8.66 15.73 -3.27
CA PRO A 208 7.21 15.62 -3.07
C PRO A 208 6.54 17.00 -3.11
N THR A 209 5.41 17.10 -3.79
CA THR A 209 4.55 18.31 -3.67
C THR A 209 3.64 18.15 -2.45
N ILE A 210 3.90 18.89 -1.38
CA ILE A 210 3.18 18.80 -0.11
C ILE A 210 2.25 20.00 0.08
N SER A 211 0.93 19.79 0.18
CA SER A 211 -0.02 20.88 0.35
C SER A 211 -1.25 20.53 1.19
N TYR A 212 -1.73 21.46 2.02
CA TYR A 212 -2.98 21.31 2.79
C TYR A 212 -3.06 20.07 3.71
N ASN A 213 -1.93 19.51 4.12
CA ASN A 213 -1.90 18.38 5.06
C ASN A 213 -2.00 18.87 6.50
N THR A 214 -2.71 18.12 7.35
CA THR A 214 -2.75 18.34 8.80
C THR A 214 -1.85 17.33 9.50
N LEU A 215 -0.76 17.79 10.12
CA LEU A 215 0.18 16.95 10.85
C LEU A 215 0.06 17.22 12.34
N ARG A 216 -0.24 16.20 13.16
CA ARG A 216 -0.41 16.34 14.62
C ARG A 216 0.11 15.14 15.39
N GLY A 217 0.87 15.39 16.47
CA GLY A 217 1.34 14.33 17.36
C GLY A 217 2.34 13.36 16.72
N ASN A 218 2.96 13.72 15.60
CA ASN A 218 4.12 13.00 15.08
C ASN A 218 5.37 13.49 15.82
N LYS A 219 6.38 12.63 16.05
CA LYS A 219 7.62 13.06 16.73
C LYS A 219 8.37 14.09 15.87
N VAL A 220 8.38 13.88 14.56
CA VAL A 220 8.82 14.84 13.54
C VAL A 220 7.67 15.03 12.55
N GLY A 221 7.31 16.29 12.28
CA GLY A 221 6.26 16.62 11.32
C GLY A 221 6.69 16.32 9.88
N ILE A 222 7.60 17.14 9.37
CA ILE A 222 8.20 16.99 8.02
C ILE A 222 9.71 16.93 8.17
N LEU A 223 10.36 16.03 7.43
CA LEU A 223 11.80 15.82 7.43
C LEU A 223 12.31 15.79 5.97
N PHE A 224 13.27 16.66 5.64
CA PHE A 224 14.00 16.67 4.37
C PHE A 224 15.47 16.36 4.63
N GLN A 225 16.04 15.40 3.91
CA GLN A 225 17.45 15.00 4.00
C GLN A 225 18.04 14.75 2.61
N ASP A 226 19.37 14.64 2.50
CA ASP A 226 20.07 14.14 1.31
C ASP A 226 19.62 14.76 -0.03
N SER A 227 19.73 16.08 -0.11
CA SER A 227 19.40 16.90 -1.30
C SER A 227 17.94 16.78 -1.79
N SER A 228 17.02 16.41 -0.90
CA SER A 228 15.58 16.52 -1.14
C SER A 228 15.04 17.93 -0.87
N GLY A 229 13.88 18.24 -1.46
CA GLY A 229 13.19 19.54 -1.31
C GLY A 229 11.68 19.47 -1.46
#